data_AF-A0A397SD32-F1
#
_entry.id   AF-A0A397SD32-F1
#
_cell.length_a   1.000
_cell.length_b   1.000
_cell.length_c   1.000
_cell.angle_alpha   90.00
_cell.angle_beta   90.00
_cell.angle_gamma   90.00
#
_symmetry.space_group_name_H-M   'P 1'
#
loop_
_entity.id
_entity.type
_entity.pdbx_description
1 polymer ?
#
loop_
_entity_poly.entity_id
_entity_poly.type
_entity_poly.pdbx_seq_one_letter_code
_entity_poly.pdbx_strand_id
1 'polypeptide(L)'
;MGTRSITFIRKRIPKRECSVTKRSLGGPDESQYIYEYFVCVYQQCDGYVEGGVGEWLAEFLSKFIRDFSSVHLDTGFFAAKFVKDFMEKDDQHKLLCPIAPLQEMFRHDHQLAYIITVDSTRKFFDDKSIMLSMYSNCILTARPEKFMKKYKQCENQIEESEIQYEVIDYGDEEVEKEGYLSEDQLLGKFLLKCNY
;
A
#
# COMPACT_ATOMS: atom_id res chain seq x y z
N MET A 1 2.27 22.96 -8.88
CA MET A 1 3.05 22.06 -8.00
C MET A 1 2.26 20.78 -7.89
N GLY A 2 2.78 19.66 -8.38
CA GLY A 2 2.05 18.40 -8.43
C GLY A 2 2.31 17.53 -7.21
N THR A 3 1.30 16.78 -6.78
CA THR A 3 1.41 15.84 -5.67
C THR A 3 2.41 14.74 -6.00
N ARG A 4 3.30 14.39 -5.07
CA ARG A 4 4.30 13.33 -5.26
C ARG A 4 3.84 12.07 -4.56
N SER A 5 3.80 10.95 -5.27
CA SER A 5 3.45 9.68 -4.67
C SER A 5 4.45 8.57 -4.95
N ILE A 6 4.44 7.61 -4.03
CA ILE A 6 5.17 6.35 -4.15
C ILE A 6 4.19 5.19 -3.98
N THR A 7 4.29 4.17 -4.82
CA THR A 7 3.46 2.96 -4.73
C THR A 7 4.34 1.73 -4.53
N PHE A 8 3.97 0.91 -3.54
CA PHE A 8 4.64 -0.32 -3.18
C PHE A 8 3.73 -1.52 -3.39
N ILE A 9 4.31 -2.61 -3.88
CA ILE A 9 3.70 -3.93 -3.83
C ILE A 9 4.53 -4.79 -2.91
N ARG A 10 3.89 -5.34 -1.87
CA ARG A 10 4.52 -6.27 -0.94
C ARG A 10 3.69 -7.53 -0.74
N LYS A 11 4.39 -8.64 -0.56
CA LYS A 11 3.84 -9.93 -0.12
C LYS A 11 4.05 -10.08 1.38
N ARG A 12 3.02 -10.51 2.08
CA ARG A 12 3.04 -10.80 3.52
C ARG A 12 3.12 -12.30 3.77
N ILE A 13 4.09 -12.72 4.58
CA ILE A 13 4.39 -14.13 4.88
C ILE A 13 4.35 -14.36 6.40
N PRO A 14 3.54 -15.29 6.93
CA PRO A 14 3.52 -15.57 8.37
C PRO A 14 4.90 -16.06 8.87
N LYS A 15 5.42 -15.48 9.96
CA LYS A 15 6.70 -15.92 10.56
C LYS A 15 6.69 -17.39 10.98
N ARG A 16 5.52 -17.93 11.35
CA ARG A 16 5.36 -19.34 11.78
C ARG A 16 5.60 -20.35 10.65
N GLU A 17 5.45 -19.93 9.40
CA GLU A 17 5.62 -20.79 8.21
C GLU A 17 7.03 -20.67 7.60
N CYS A 18 7.86 -19.76 8.11
CA CYS A 18 9.18 -19.47 7.56
C CYS A 18 10.28 -19.88 8.54
N SER A 19 11.18 -20.78 8.11
CA SER A 19 12.45 -21.06 8.82
C SER A 19 13.49 -19.95 8.67
N VAL A 20 13.18 -18.93 7.85
CA VAL A 20 14.09 -17.84 7.51
C VAL A 20 13.94 -16.71 8.53
N THR A 21 14.97 -16.52 9.34
CA THR A 21 15.00 -15.58 10.47
C THR A 21 15.24 -14.12 10.11
N LYS A 22 15.42 -13.74 8.84
CA LYS A 22 15.65 -12.34 8.45
C LYS A 22 15.50 -12.11 6.95
N ARG A 23 14.79 -11.05 6.55
CA ARG A 23 15.01 -10.40 5.25
C ARG A 23 15.20 -8.88 5.41
N SER A 24 16.49 -8.51 5.36
CA SER A 24 17.21 -7.40 4.71
C SER A 24 16.59 -6.03 4.38
N LEU A 25 15.26 -5.83 4.38
CA LEU A 25 14.68 -4.53 3.96
C LEU A 25 14.17 -3.67 5.13
N GLY A 26 14.34 -4.12 6.37
CA GLY A 26 13.83 -3.42 7.55
C GLY A 26 12.31 -3.52 7.70
N GLY A 27 11.82 -3.18 8.89
CA GLY A 27 10.41 -3.25 9.27
C GLY A 27 10.27 -3.43 10.78
N PRO A 28 9.04 -3.35 11.33
CA PRO A 28 8.82 -3.55 12.75
C PRO A 28 9.18 -4.98 13.18
N ASP A 29 10.13 -5.11 14.11
CA ASP A 29 10.61 -6.41 14.62
C ASP A 29 9.49 -7.21 15.27
N GLU A 30 8.52 -6.50 15.86
CA GLU A 30 7.34 -7.03 16.54
C GLU A 30 6.27 -7.57 15.58
N SER A 31 6.39 -7.35 14.27
CA SER A 31 5.45 -7.88 13.28
C SER A 31 5.35 -9.40 13.37
N GLN A 32 4.16 -9.97 13.22
CA GLN A 32 4.01 -11.43 13.13
C GLN A 32 4.31 -11.96 11.71
N TYR A 33 4.60 -11.07 10.76
CA TYR A 33 4.85 -11.38 9.36
C TYR A 33 6.25 -10.97 8.91
N ILE A 34 6.67 -11.54 7.78
CA ILE A 34 7.81 -11.13 6.98
C ILE A 34 7.23 -10.51 5.70
N TYR A 35 7.74 -9.34 5.33
CA TYR A 35 7.33 -8.66 4.10
C TYR A 35 8.39 -8.80 3.01
N GLU A 36 7.97 -9.19 1.81
CA GLU A 36 8.79 -9.22 0.61
C GLU A 36 8.26 -8.18 -0.38
N TYR A 37 9.10 -7.22 -0.77
CA TYR A 37 8.72 -6.14 -1.66
C TYR A 37 9.05 -6.51 -3.11
N PHE A 38 8.12 -6.24 -4.03
CA PHE A 38 8.23 -6.60 -5.44
C PHE A 38 8.32 -5.38 -6.36
N VAL A 39 7.69 -4.26 -5.97
CA VAL A 39 7.61 -3.05 -6.79
C VAL A 39 7.75 -1.83 -5.90
N CYS A 40 8.47 -0.84 -6.41
CA CYS A 40 8.52 0.53 -5.91
C CYS A 40 8.41 1.48 -7.11
N VAL A 41 7.30 2.19 -7.23
CA VAL A 41 7.08 3.16 -8.32
C VAL A 41 6.92 4.55 -7.73
N TYR A 42 7.66 5.50 -8.27
CA TYR A 42 7.50 6.92 -8.00
C TYR A 42 6.71 7.59 -9.12
N GLN A 43 5.79 8.49 -8.77
CA GLN A 43 5.09 9.34 -9.72
C GLN A 43 5.14 10.80 -9.25
N GLN A 44 5.55 11.68 -10.15
CA GLN A 44 5.50 13.12 -9.97
C GLN A 44 4.22 13.67 -10.62
N CYS A 45 3.43 14.40 -9.84
CA CYS A 45 2.13 14.98 -10.22
C CYS A 45 0.94 14.00 -10.20
N ASP A 46 0.83 13.21 -9.12
CA ASP A 46 -0.32 12.35 -8.80
C ASP A 46 -1.65 13.10 -8.97
N GLY A 47 -1.67 14.39 -8.57
CA GLY A 47 -2.79 15.31 -8.78
C GLY A 47 -4.04 14.76 -8.12
N TYR A 48 -4.39 15.27 -6.94
CA TYR A 48 -5.70 14.97 -6.36
C TYR A 48 -6.79 15.56 -7.27
N VAL A 49 -7.23 14.77 -8.24
CA VAL A 49 -8.24 15.05 -9.23
C VAL A 49 -8.85 13.70 -9.59
N GLU A 50 -10.13 13.70 -9.94
CA GLU A 50 -10.78 12.59 -10.65
C GLU A 50 -9.83 12.08 -11.76
N GLY A 51 -9.42 10.80 -11.67
CA GLY A 51 -8.39 10.19 -12.53
C GLY A 51 -6.97 10.05 -11.93
N GLY A 52 -6.74 10.44 -10.67
CA GLY A 52 -5.45 10.34 -9.96
C GLY A 52 -4.93 8.90 -9.74
N VAL A 53 -3.79 8.75 -9.07
CA VAL A 53 -3.19 7.41 -8.81
C VAL A 53 -4.08 6.57 -7.92
N GLY A 54 -4.60 7.12 -6.81
CA GLY A 54 -5.47 6.38 -5.90
C GLY A 54 -6.71 5.77 -6.58
N GLU A 55 -7.37 6.52 -7.46
CA GLU A 55 -8.55 6.05 -8.21
C GLU A 55 -8.18 4.96 -9.21
N TRP A 56 -7.11 5.16 -9.96
CA TRP A 56 -6.61 4.16 -10.88
C TRP A 56 -6.19 2.87 -10.17
N LEU A 57 -5.57 2.96 -8.99
CA LEU A 57 -5.18 1.80 -8.19
C LEU A 57 -6.41 1.00 -7.75
N ALA A 58 -7.46 1.66 -7.27
CA ALA A 58 -8.70 1.01 -6.86
C ALA A 58 -9.39 0.32 -8.06
N GLU A 59 -9.45 0.98 -9.22
CA GLU A 59 -9.99 0.40 -10.45
C GLU A 59 -9.16 -0.78 -10.96
N PHE A 60 -7.84 -0.62 -11.00
CA PHE A 60 -6.90 -1.66 -11.42
C PHE A 60 -7.07 -2.92 -10.56
N LEU A 61 -7.07 -2.76 -9.24
CA LEU A 61 -7.23 -3.88 -8.29
C LEU A 61 -8.59 -4.54 -8.45
N SER A 62 -9.66 -3.75 -8.54
CA SER A 62 -11.03 -4.28 -8.72
C SER A 62 -11.16 -5.08 -10.02
N LYS A 63 -10.58 -4.57 -11.12
CA LYS A 63 -10.53 -5.28 -12.40
C LYS A 63 -9.66 -6.52 -12.33
N PHE A 64 -8.49 -6.44 -11.71
CA PHE A 64 -7.56 -7.55 -11.57
C PHE A 64 -8.21 -8.69 -10.78
N ILE A 65 -8.83 -8.41 -9.64
CA ILE A 65 -9.54 -9.40 -8.82
C ILE A 65 -10.66 -10.04 -9.63
N ARG A 66 -11.48 -9.25 -10.34
CA ARG A 66 -12.56 -9.80 -11.18
C ARG A 66 -12.02 -10.73 -12.26
N ASP A 67 -10.97 -10.32 -12.96
CA ASP A 67 -10.44 -11.03 -14.12
C ASP A 67 -9.63 -12.28 -13.70
N PHE A 68 -9.09 -12.32 -12.47
CA PHE A 68 -8.15 -13.36 -12.02
C PHE A 68 -8.53 -14.11 -10.72
N SER A 69 -9.70 -13.87 -10.14
CA SER A 69 -10.15 -14.48 -8.87
C SER A 69 -10.11 -16.02 -8.81
N SER A 70 -10.12 -16.70 -9.95
CA SER A 70 -10.11 -18.17 -10.06
C SER A 70 -8.81 -18.73 -10.61
N VAL A 71 -7.80 -17.89 -10.88
CA VAL A 71 -6.53 -18.30 -11.50
C VAL A 71 -5.43 -18.29 -10.46
N HIS A 72 -4.70 -19.41 -10.36
CA HIS A 72 -3.55 -19.48 -9.47
C HIS A 72 -2.45 -18.54 -10.00
N LEU A 73 -2.23 -17.44 -9.30
CA LEU A 73 -1.25 -16.42 -9.68
C LEU A 73 -0.35 -16.13 -8.50
N ASP A 74 0.95 -16.05 -8.77
CA ASP A 74 1.89 -15.56 -7.78
C ASP A 74 1.93 -14.03 -7.75
N THR A 75 2.56 -13.48 -6.71
CA THR A 75 2.75 -12.04 -6.55
C THR A 75 3.62 -11.44 -7.66
N GLY A 76 4.48 -12.24 -8.30
CA GLY A 76 5.34 -11.80 -9.40
C GLY A 76 4.52 -11.44 -10.64
N PHE A 77 3.52 -12.25 -11.00
CA PHE A 77 2.60 -11.94 -12.09
C PHE A 77 1.81 -10.67 -11.83
N PHE A 78 1.28 -10.53 -10.61
CA PHE A 78 0.57 -9.30 -10.21
C PHE A 78 1.49 -8.07 -10.33
N ALA A 79 2.71 -8.15 -9.79
CA ALA A 79 3.71 -7.10 -9.88
C ALA A 79 4.04 -6.73 -11.33
N ALA A 80 4.25 -7.72 -12.20
CA ALA A 80 4.56 -7.48 -13.61
C ALA A 80 3.37 -6.82 -14.35
N LYS A 81 2.14 -7.30 -14.11
CA LYS A 81 0.93 -6.71 -14.71
C LYS A 81 0.71 -5.28 -14.22
N PHE A 82 0.90 -5.05 -12.93
CA PHE A 82 0.82 -3.73 -12.33
C PHE A 82 1.81 -2.77 -12.98
N VAL A 83 3.10 -3.13 -13.03
CA VAL A 83 4.14 -2.26 -13.61
C VAL A 83 3.81 -1.93 -15.06
N LYS A 84 3.41 -2.94 -15.85
CA LYS A 84 3.02 -2.72 -17.25
C LYS A 84 1.90 -1.69 -17.35
N ASP A 85 0.77 -1.96 -16.69
CA ASP A 85 -0.42 -1.10 -16.83
C ASP A 85 -0.19 0.30 -16.24
N PHE A 86 0.57 0.41 -15.14
CA PHE A 86 0.89 1.68 -14.51
C PHE A 86 1.75 2.55 -15.42
N MET A 87 2.77 1.96 -16.04
CA MET A 87 3.65 2.65 -16.97
C MET A 87 2.92 3.03 -18.27
N GLU A 88 1.91 2.26 -18.69
CA GLU A 88 1.07 2.55 -19.88
C GLU A 88 -0.07 3.54 -19.61
N LYS A 89 -0.42 3.82 -18.33
CA LYS A 89 -1.59 4.63 -17.95
C LYS A 89 -1.59 6.04 -18.57
N ASP A 90 -0.45 6.72 -18.55
CA ASP A 90 -0.31 8.13 -18.97
C ASP A 90 1.18 8.50 -19.13
N ASP A 91 1.42 9.66 -19.74
CA ASP A 91 2.76 10.21 -20.01
C ASP A 91 3.36 11.01 -18.85
N GLN A 92 2.82 10.88 -17.62
CA GLN A 92 3.42 11.56 -16.47
C GLN A 92 4.81 11.01 -16.15
N HIS A 93 5.56 11.82 -15.40
CA HIS A 93 6.90 11.46 -14.96
C HIS A 93 6.81 10.34 -13.90
N LYS A 94 6.96 9.10 -14.38
CA LYS A 94 6.95 7.87 -13.59
C LYS A 94 8.33 7.23 -13.61
N LEU A 95 8.74 6.68 -12.48
CA LEU A 95 10.02 6.01 -12.34
C LEU A 95 9.86 4.70 -11.55
N LEU A 96 10.46 3.63 -12.06
CA LEU A 96 10.72 2.44 -11.27
C LEU A 96 11.94 2.69 -10.38
N CYS A 97 11.73 2.67 -9.08
CA CYS A 97 12.79 2.86 -8.10
C CYS A 97 13.37 1.51 -7.68
N PRO A 98 14.68 1.42 -7.41
CA PRO A 98 15.26 0.27 -6.75
C PRO A 98 14.60 0.03 -5.40
N ILE A 99 14.33 -1.23 -5.08
CA ILE A 99 13.84 -1.62 -3.75
C ILE A 99 15.01 -1.49 -2.78
N ALA A 100 14.84 -0.61 -1.78
CA ALA A 100 15.81 -0.30 -0.76
C ALA A 100 15.22 -0.59 0.64
N PRO A 101 15.97 -0.44 1.73
CA PRO A 101 15.39 -0.49 3.07
C PRO A 101 14.19 0.46 3.20
N LEU A 102 13.18 0.04 3.96
CA LEU A 102 11.91 0.75 4.08
C LEU A 102 12.11 2.21 4.52
N GLN A 103 13.06 2.47 5.40
CA GLN A 103 13.41 3.85 5.79
C GLN A 103 13.87 4.70 4.62
N GLU A 104 14.67 4.15 3.71
CA GLU A 104 15.20 4.88 2.55
C GLU A 104 14.10 5.16 1.53
N MET A 105 13.21 4.17 1.31
CA MET A 105 12.10 4.33 0.38
C MET A 105 11.08 5.39 0.86
N PHE A 106 11.00 5.64 2.17
CA PHE A 106 10.10 6.63 2.78
C PHE A 106 10.78 7.96 3.15
N ARG A 107 12.09 8.11 2.92
CA ARG A 107 12.86 9.33 3.24
C ARG A 107 12.64 10.48 2.26
N HIS A 108 12.11 10.19 1.08
CA HIS A 108 11.83 11.22 0.09
C HIS A 108 10.54 11.95 0.48
N ASP A 109 10.51 13.26 0.23
CA ASP A 109 9.36 14.15 0.47
C ASP A 109 8.21 13.80 -0.50
N HIS A 110 7.56 12.69 -0.19
CA HIS A 110 6.35 12.19 -0.80
C HIS A 110 5.16 12.66 0.04
N GLN A 111 4.16 13.22 -0.65
CA GLN A 111 2.93 13.64 0.02
C GLN A 111 1.99 12.44 0.23
N LEU A 112 2.11 11.41 -0.62
CA LEU A 112 1.29 10.20 -0.58
C LEU A 112 2.16 8.94 -0.74
N ALA A 113 1.85 7.89 -0.01
CA ALA A 113 2.42 6.56 -0.21
C ALA A 113 1.32 5.50 -0.27
N TYR A 114 1.25 4.72 -1.35
CA TYR A 114 0.32 3.61 -1.50
C TYR A 114 1.05 2.28 -1.26
N ILE A 115 0.52 1.39 -0.42
CA ILE A 115 1.08 0.05 -0.19
C ILE A 115 -0.01 -0.98 -0.47
N ILE A 116 0.19 -1.77 -1.51
CA ILE A 116 -0.66 -2.92 -1.84
C ILE A 116 -0.05 -4.15 -1.17
N THR A 117 -0.82 -4.78 -0.29
CA THR A 117 -0.39 -5.99 0.44
C THR A 117 -1.10 -7.23 -0.09
N VAL A 118 -0.31 -8.23 -0.48
CA VAL A 118 -0.78 -9.54 -0.95
C VAL A 118 -0.42 -10.63 0.06
N ASP A 119 -1.33 -11.55 0.36
CA ASP A 119 -1.08 -12.63 1.31
C ASP A 119 -0.44 -13.86 0.65
N SER A 120 0.67 -14.34 1.19
CA SER A 120 1.38 -15.54 0.70
C SER A 120 0.64 -16.86 0.88
N THR A 121 -0.27 -16.94 1.84
CA THR A 121 -1.00 -18.17 2.18
C THR A 121 -2.13 -18.45 1.20
N ARG A 122 -2.50 -17.43 0.40
CA ARG A 122 -3.61 -17.52 -0.54
C ARG A 122 -3.17 -18.06 -1.87
N LYS A 123 -4.00 -18.94 -2.42
CA LYS A 123 -3.79 -19.56 -3.74
C LYS A 123 -4.31 -18.68 -4.88
N PHE A 124 -5.13 -17.67 -4.59
CA PHE A 124 -5.79 -16.82 -5.57
C PHE A 124 -5.84 -15.38 -5.06
N PHE A 125 -5.86 -14.42 -5.97
CA PHE A 125 -6.12 -13.03 -5.60
C PHE A 125 -7.60 -12.85 -5.28
N ASP A 126 -7.91 -12.37 -4.08
CA ASP A 126 -9.26 -12.06 -3.65
C ASP A 126 -9.37 -10.64 -3.11
N ASP A 127 -10.60 -10.26 -2.78
CA ASP A 127 -11.01 -8.95 -2.25
C ASP A 127 -10.39 -8.61 -0.89
N LYS A 128 -9.68 -9.55 -0.26
CA LYS A 128 -8.97 -9.29 1.00
C LYS A 128 -7.54 -8.77 0.78
N SER A 129 -7.14 -8.56 -0.47
CA SER A 129 -5.91 -7.80 -0.79
C SER A 129 -6.11 -6.35 -0.35
N ILE A 130 -5.32 -5.89 0.61
CA ILE A 130 -5.55 -4.59 1.25
C ILE A 130 -4.68 -3.51 0.65
N MET A 131 -5.31 -2.37 0.39
CA MET A 131 -4.68 -1.14 -0.07
C MET A 131 -4.52 -0.21 1.12
N LEU A 132 -3.26 0.05 1.47
CA LEU A 132 -2.85 1.06 2.43
C LEU A 132 -2.54 2.35 1.66
N SER A 133 -2.99 3.50 2.14
CA SER A 133 -2.49 4.79 1.70
C SER A 133 -2.09 5.62 2.90
N MET A 134 -0.88 6.15 2.88
CA MET A 134 -0.34 7.03 3.89
C MET A 134 -0.31 8.47 3.35
N TYR A 135 -0.89 9.40 4.10
CA TYR A 135 -0.83 10.84 3.84
C TYR A 135 -0.30 11.54 5.09
N SER A 136 0.90 12.13 5.02
CA SER A 136 1.56 12.74 6.18
C SER A 136 1.59 11.76 7.38
N ASN A 137 0.85 12.05 8.46
CA ASN A 137 0.74 11.22 9.67
C ASN A 137 -0.49 10.30 9.69
N CYS A 138 -1.25 10.20 8.60
CA CYS A 138 -2.49 9.43 8.50
C CYS A 138 -2.27 8.14 7.69
N ILE A 139 -2.75 7.00 8.20
CA ILE A 139 -2.66 5.69 7.53
C ILE A 139 -4.08 5.19 7.27
N LEU A 140 -4.53 5.31 6.03
CA LEU A 140 -5.82 4.81 5.59
C LEU A 140 -5.67 3.39 5.04
N THR A 141 -6.44 2.45 5.56
CA THR A 141 -6.44 1.06 5.12
C THR A 141 -7.83 0.65 4.67
N ALA A 142 -7.99 0.20 3.42
CA ALA A 142 -9.28 -0.28 2.94
C ALA A 142 -9.14 -1.41 1.91
N ARG A 143 -10.23 -2.16 1.72
CA ARG A 143 -10.38 -3.05 0.55
C ARG A 143 -10.52 -2.21 -0.72
N PRO A 144 -10.05 -2.69 -1.89
CA PRO A 144 -9.99 -1.90 -3.12
C PRO A 144 -11.34 -1.29 -3.52
N GLU A 145 -12.42 -2.03 -3.38
CA GLU A 145 -13.78 -1.61 -3.74
C GLU A 145 -14.36 -0.53 -2.81
N LYS A 146 -13.85 -0.42 -1.59
CA LYS A 146 -14.25 0.59 -0.59
C LYS A 146 -13.27 1.76 -0.52
N PHE A 147 -12.07 1.59 -1.06
CA PHE A 147 -10.94 2.52 -0.93
C PHE A 147 -11.31 3.95 -1.35
N MET A 148 -11.91 4.14 -2.53
CA MET A 148 -12.20 5.50 -3.03
C MET A 148 -13.24 6.25 -2.22
N LYS A 149 -14.30 5.56 -1.76
CA LYS A 149 -15.31 6.16 -0.90
C LYS A 149 -14.68 6.63 0.41
N LYS A 150 -13.77 5.83 0.96
CA LYS A 150 -13.10 6.10 2.23
C LYS A 150 -12.02 7.18 2.12
N TYR A 151 -11.22 7.13 1.05
CA TYR A 151 -10.25 8.15 0.74
C TYR A 151 -10.90 9.54 0.69
N LYS A 152 -12.02 9.69 -0.05
CA LYS A 152 -12.78 10.96 -0.12
C LYS A 152 -13.35 11.39 1.24
N GLN A 153 -13.73 10.45 2.09
CA GLN A 153 -14.22 10.77 3.44
C GLN A 153 -13.10 11.26 4.36
N CYS A 154 -11.95 10.59 4.33
CA CYS A 154 -10.80 10.94 5.15
C CYS A 154 -10.15 12.24 4.69
N GLU A 155 -10.11 12.52 3.39
CA GLU A 155 -9.58 13.78 2.88
C GLU A 155 -10.33 15.00 3.39
N ASN A 156 -11.67 14.99 3.31
CA ASN A 156 -12.49 16.06 3.89
C ASN A 156 -12.18 16.23 5.38
N GLN A 157 -11.98 15.13 6.11
CA GLN A 157 -11.61 15.18 7.52
C GLN A 157 -10.19 15.70 7.74
N ILE A 158 -9.21 15.34 6.91
CA ILE A 158 -7.81 15.78 7.00
C ILE A 158 -7.69 17.27 6.65
N GLU A 159 -8.45 17.77 5.68
CA GLU A 159 -8.51 19.20 5.35
C GLU A 159 -9.22 20.03 6.43
N GLU A 160 -10.26 19.47 7.06
CA GLU A 160 -11.06 20.15 8.08
C GLU A 160 -10.47 20.06 9.50
N SER A 161 -9.47 19.20 9.74
CA SER A 161 -8.99 18.91 11.10
C SER A 161 -7.49 19.15 11.30
N GLU A 162 -7.14 19.65 12.49
CA GLU A 162 -5.77 19.64 13.03
C GLU A 162 -5.33 18.23 13.47
N ILE A 163 -5.73 17.15 12.77
CA ILE A 163 -5.38 15.79 13.19
C ILE A 163 -3.87 15.57 13.02
N GLN A 164 -3.15 15.66 14.13
CA GLN A 164 -1.71 15.45 14.18
C GLN A 164 -1.30 13.97 14.21
N TYR A 165 -2.22 13.02 14.40
CA TYR A 165 -1.85 11.61 14.61
C TYR A 165 -2.88 10.62 14.04
N GLU A 166 -2.38 9.74 13.16
CA GLU A 166 -2.79 8.35 12.89
C GLU A 166 -4.31 8.08 12.89
N VAL A 167 -5.01 8.51 11.83
CA VAL A 167 -6.38 8.00 11.57
C VAL A 167 -6.26 6.65 10.88
N ILE A 168 -6.33 5.58 11.67
CA ILE A 168 -6.45 4.22 11.13
C ILE A 168 -7.95 3.87 11.05
N ASP A 169 -8.60 4.30 9.95
CA ASP A 169 -10.00 3.97 9.68
C ASP A 169 -10.07 2.77 8.72
N TYR A 170 -10.32 1.58 9.28
CA TYR A 170 -10.51 0.34 8.50
C TYR A 170 -11.82 0.30 7.72
N GLY A 171 -12.79 1.14 8.07
CA GLY A 171 -14.11 1.18 7.44
C GLY A 171 -14.91 -0.13 7.46
N ASP A 172 -14.41 -1.15 8.15
CA ASP A 172 -14.92 -2.52 8.16
C ASP A 172 -14.37 -3.24 9.41
N GLU A 173 -15.26 -3.72 10.27
CA GLU A 173 -14.88 -4.51 11.45
C GLU A 173 -14.08 -5.77 11.08
N GLU A 174 -14.21 -6.27 9.84
CA GLU A 174 -13.50 -7.47 9.40
C GLU A 174 -11.99 -7.25 9.22
N VAL A 175 -11.55 -6.07 8.77
CA VAL A 175 -10.11 -5.81 8.57
C VAL A 175 -9.40 -5.61 9.91
N GLU A 176 -10.10 -5.03 10.89
CA GLU A 176 -9.63 -4.92 12.27
C GLU A 176 -9.44 -6.30 12.94
N LYS A 177 -10.32 -7.27 12.65
CA LYS A 177 -10.31 -8.63 13.22
C LYS A 177 -9.19 -9.54 12.69
N GLU A 178 -8.67 -9.30 11.48
CA GLU A 178 -7.61 -10.13 10.85
C GLU A 178 -6.16 -9.68 11.19
N GLY A 179 -5.99 -8.76 12.14
CA GLY A 179 -4.67 -8.33 12.64
C GLY A 179 -3.97 -7.28 11.77
N TYR A 180 -4.67 -6.67 10.80
CA TYR A 180 -4.14 -5.57 10.00
C TYR A 180 -3.94 -4.30 10.84
N LEU A 181 -4.83 -4.00 11.79
CA LEU A 181 -4.68 -2.90 12.78
C LEU A 181 -3.32 -2.90 13.47
N SER A 182 -2.95 -4.03 14.06
CA SER A 182 -1.66 -4.13 14.75
C SER A 182 -0.47 -3.95 13.80
N GLU A 183 -0.57 -4.44 12.57
CA GLU A 183 0.53 -4.38 11.61
C GLU A 183 0.73 -2.97 11.03
N ASP A 184 -0.37 -2.27 10.74
CA ASP A 184 -0.32 -0.90 10.22
C ASP A 184 0.12 0.09 11.31
N GLN A 185 -0.28 -0.10 12.58
CA GLN A 185 0.26 0.65 13.72
C GLN A 185 1.76 0.42 13.92
N LEU A 186 2.22 -0.81 13.75
CA LEU A 186 3.63 -1.15 13.84
C LEU A 186 4.42 -0.48 12.71
N LEU A 187 3.87 -0.44 11.50
CA LEU A 187 4.45 0.26 10.36
C LEU A 187 4.51 1.78 10.62
N GLY A 188 3.43 2.40 11.08
CA GLY A 188 3.38 3.82 11.43
C GLY A 188 4.44 4.19 12.47
N LYS A 189 4.50 3.45 13.58
CA LYS A 189 5.52 3.62 14.62
C LYS A 189 6.94 3.46 14.09
N PHE A 190 7.16 2.47 13.23
CA PHE A 190 8.48 2.22 12.63
C PHE A 190 8.93 3.41 11.77
N LEU A 191 8.03 3.93 10.92
CA LEU A 191 8.32 5.08 10.04
C LEU A 191 8.54 6.37 10.86
N LEU A 192 7.71 6.62 11.88
CA LEU A 192 7.86 7.78 12.76
C LEU A 192 9.18 7.79 13.54
N LYS A 193 9.62 6.62 14.03
CA LYS A 193 10.92 6.49 14.71
C LYS A 193 12.12 6.80 13.81
N CYS A 194 11.95 6.74 12.49
CA CYS A 194 13.04 6.95 11.52
C CYS A 194 13.14 8.40 11.03
N ASN A 195 12.19 9.26 11.40
CA ASN A 195 12.14 10.68 11.06
C ASN A 195 12.76 11.59 12.14
N TYR A 196 13.36 11.01 13.19
CA TYR A 196 14.12 11.71 14.24
C TYR A 196 15.60 11.35 14.20
#